data_AF-A0A521Z3M1-F1
#
_entry.id   AF-A0A521Z3M1-F1
#
_cell.length_a   1.000
_cell.length_b   1.000
_cell.length_c   1.000
_cell.angle_alpha   90.00
_cell.angle_beta   90.00
_cell.angle_gamma   90.00
#
_symmetry.space_group_name_H-M   'P 1'
#
loop_
_entity.id
_entity.type
_entity.pdbx_description
1 polymer ?
#
loop_
_entity_poly.entity_id
_entity_poly.type
_entity_poly.pdbx_seq_one_letter_code
_entity_poly.pdbx_strand_id
1 'polypeptide(L)'
;EGGGLVEDLPTHTFKTDDGEVALKCPTEIAITDRREKELNDLGFIPLVHCKNTDYAAFFGAQSVQKVKKYDTDAANANARLSAQLQYMFAVCRISHYMKSMLRDKVGSFAAASNIETYLNGWINQYVLNSDDASQEQKAKYPLREASVQVQEVPGRPGVYRAVSFLRPHFQLDELSVSLRLVAELPQGA
;
A
#
# COMPACT_ATOMS: atom_id res chain seq x y z
N GLU A 1 -0.85 -3.48 -14.23
CA GLU A 1 0.19 -2.43 -14.07
C GLU A 1 0.74 -2.32 -12.64
N GLY A 2 -0.08 -2.24 -11.59
CA GLY A 2 0.38 -2.12 -10.19
C GLY A 2 1.07 -3.34 -9.54
N GLY A 3 1.47 -4.35 -10.31
CA GLY A 3 2.22 -5.53 -9.82
C GLY A 3 1.42 -6.70 -9.26
N GLY A 4 0.09 -6.64 -9.23
CA GLY A 4 -0.78 -7.72 -8.73
C GLY A 4 -1.21 -8.77 -9.76
N LEU A 5 -0.64 -8.74 -10.98
CA LEU A 5 -1.00 -9.66 -12.07
C LEU A 5 -0.36 -11.04 -11.85
N VAL A 6 -1.16 -12.09 -12.02
CA VAL A 6 -0.74 -13.49 -12.00
C VAL A 6 -1.01 -14.06 -13.40
N GLU A 7 0.06 -14.39 -14.11
CA GLU A 7 0.02 -14.89 -15.48
C GLU A 7 0.26 -16.41 -15.52
N ASP A 8 -0.01 -17.02 -16.68
CA ASP A 8 0.28 -18.44 -16.94
C ASP A 8 -0.43 -19.39 -15.97
N LEU A 9 -1.70 -19.13 -15.67
CA LEU A 9 -2.51 -20.03 -14.85
C LEU A 9 -2.89 -21.28 -15.64
N PRO A 10 -2.94 -22.47 -15.01
CA PRO A 10 -3.36 -23.70 -15.67
C PRO A 10 -4.76 -23.58 -16.29
N THR A 11 -4.82 -23.61 -17.62
CA THR A 11 -6.07 -23.57 -18.38
C THR A 11 -6.48 -24.96 -18.82
N HIS A 12 -7.70 -25.39 -18.46
CA HIS A 12 -8.30 -26.62 -18.97
C HIS A 12 -9.49 -26.30 -19.86
N THR A 13 -9.40 -26.60 -21.15
CA THR A 13 -10.48 -26.42 -22.10
C THR A 13 -11.21 -27.75 -22.34
N PHE A 14 -12.53 -27.67 -22.46
CA PHE A 14 -13.38 -28.83 -22.73
C PHE A 14 -14.51 -28.45 -23.68
N LYS A 15 -15.09 -29.43 -24.35
CA LYS A 15 -16.26 -29.22 -25.22
C LYS A 15 -17.54 -29.26 -24.38
N THR A 16 -18.41 -28.27 -24.55
CA THR A 16 -19.75 -28.26 -23.97
C THR A 16 -20.70 -29.13 -24.77
N ASP A 17 -21.86 -29.45 -24.20
CA ASP A 17 -22.92 -30.22 -24.87
C ASP A 17 -23.43 -29.53 -26.15
N ASP A 18 -23.33 -28.19 -26.20
CA ASP A 18 -23.67 -27.36 -27.35
C ASP A 18 -22.56 -27.33 -28.43
N GLY A 19 -21.43 -28.01 -28.20
CA GLY A 19 -20.29 -28.11 -29.12
C GLY A 19 -19.29 -26.95 -29.02
N GLU A 20 -19.49 -25.99 -28.12
CA GLU A 20 -18.57 -24.88 -27.88
C GLU A 20 -17.35 -25.32 -27.07
N VAL A 21 -16.20 -24.68 -27.28
CA VAL A 21 -15.02 -24.89 -26.44
C VAL A 21 -15.08 -23.93 -25.27
N ALA A 22 -15.31 -24.46 -24.07
CA ALA A 22 -15.32 -23.70 -22.83
C ALA A 22 -13.99 -23.81 -22.09
N LEU A 23 -13.53 -22.70 -21.52
CA LEU A 23 -12.41 -22.64 -20.59
C LEU A 23 -12.93 -22.84 -19.17
N LYS A 24 -12.38 -23.83 -18.45
CA LYS A 24 -12.59 -23.92 -17.01
C LYS A 24 -11.85 -22.78 -16.31
N CYS A 25 -12.56 -22.04 -15.45
CA CYS A 25 -11.96 -20.98 -14.64
C CYS A 25 -10.77 -21.54 -13.84
N PRO A 26 -9.57 -20.93 -13.95
CA PRO A 26 -8.39 -21.36 -13.18
C PRO A 26 -8.54 -21.15 -11.67
N THR A 27 -9.34 -20.17 -11.24
CA THR A 27 -9.77 -20.01 -9.84
C THR A 27 -11.05 -20.79 -9.59
N GLU A 28 -11.33 -21.16 -8.33
CA GLU A 28 -12.51 -21.98 -7.98
C GLU A 28 -13.83 -21.35 -8.42
N ILE A 29 -13.90 -20.02 -8.43
CA ILE A 29 -15.05 -19.25 -8.87
C ILE A 29 -14.62 -17.95 -9.54
N ALA A 30 -15.37 -17.49 -10.54
CA ALA A 30 -15.21 -16.15 -11.10
C ALA A 30 -15.80 -15.11 -10.12
N ILE A 31 -14.97 -14.15 -9.71
CA ILE A 31 -15.36 -13.09 -8.78
C ILE A 31 -15.70 -11.82 -9.58
N THR A 32 -16.91 -11.29 -9.42
CA THR A 32 -17.30 -10.00 -10.00
C THR A 32 -16.74 -8.83 -9.19
N ASP A 33 -16.52 -7.66 -9.78
CA ASP A 33 -16.01 -6.45 -9.10
C ASP A 33 -16.75 -6.10 -7.81
N ARG A 34 -18.09 -6.23 -7.77
CA ARG A 34 -18.87 -6.01 -6.54
C ARG A 34 -18.47 -6.98 -5.41
N ARG A 35 -18.27 -8.25 -5.75
CA ARG A 35 -17.87 -9.30 -4.80
C ARG A 35 -16.41 -9.15 -4.38
N GLU A 36 -15.55 -8.72 -5.30
CA GLU A 36 -14.17 -8.35 -4.99
C GLU A 36 -14.17 -7.27 -3.89
N LYS A 37 -14.90 -6.17 -4.08
CA LYS A 37 -14.99 -5.09 -3.09
C LYS A 37 -15.55 -5.56 -1.75
N GLU A 38 -16.62 -6.37 -1.76
CA GLU A 38 -17.19 -6.94 -0.53
C GLU A 38 -16.17 -7.79 0.25
N LEU A 39 -15.38 -8.62 -0.46
CA LEU A 39 -14.34 -9.44 0.16
C LEU A 39 -13.19 -8.58 0.68
N ASN A 40 -12.78 -7.58 -0.08
CA ASN A 40 -11.75 -6.60 0.25
C ASN A 40 -12.13 -5.84 1.55
N ASP A 41 -13.37 -5.32 1.64
CA ASP A 41 -13.91 -4.65 2.83
C ASP A 41 -14.00 -5.56 4.07
N LEU A 42 -14.07 -6.87 3.86
CA LEU A 42 -14.05 -7.90 4.92
C LEU A 42 -12.62 -8.34 5.31
N GLY A 43 -11.58 -7.80 4.67
CA GLY A 43 -10.18 -8.11 4.94
C GLY A 43 -9.66 -9.36 4.24
N PHE A 44 -10.32 -9.79 3.16
CA PHE A 44 -9.81 -10.84 2.26
C PHE A 44 -9.04 -10.23 1.10
N ILE A 45 -8.17 -11.05 0.49
CA ILE A 45 -7.38 -10.69 -0.69
C ILE A 45 -7.82 -11.63 -1.83
N PRO A 46 -8.88 -11.28 -2.58
CA PRO A 46 -9.40 -12.13 -3.64
C PRO A 46 -8.47 -12.14 -4.86
N LEU A 47 -8.17 -13.33 -5.39
CA LEU A 47 -7.57 -13.49 -6.71
C LEU A 47 -8.70 -13.50 -7.75
N VAL A 48 -8.78 -12.45 -8.57
CA VAL A 48 -9.85 -12.29 -9.54
C VAL A 48 -9.39 -12.77 -10.90
N HIS A 49 -9.99 -13.84 -11.40
CA HIS A 49 -9.73 -14.36 -12.75
C HIS A 49 -10.29 -13.44 -13.83
N CYS A 50 -9.49 -13.18 -14.86
CA CYS A 50 -9.93 -12.41 -16.00
C CYS A 50 -10.60 -13.33 -17.03
N LYS A 51 -11.82 -12.97 -17.42
CA LYS A 51 -12.67 -13.84 -18.24
C LYS A 51 -12.01 -14.14 -19.59
N ASN A 52 -12.04 -15.41 -19.97
CA ASN A 52 -11.50 -15.93 -21.25
C ASN A 52 -9.98 -15.80 -21.42
N THR A 53 -9.25 -15.61 -20.33
CA THR A 53 -7.79 -15.49 -20.35
C THR A 53 -7.17 -16.43 -19.33
N ASP A 54 -5.85 -16.57 -19.37
CA ASP A 54 -5.03 -17.36 -18.44
C ASP A 54 -4.46 -16.51 -17.29
N TYR A 55 -4.79 -15.21 -17.23
CA TYR A 55 -4.36 -14.32 -16.15
C TYR A 55 -5.46 -14.08 -15.11
N ALA A 56 -5.02 -13.80 -13.89
CA ALA A 56 -5.82 -13.29 -12.78
C ALA A 56 -5.08 -12.12 -12.10
N ALA A 57 -5.76 -11.35 -11.26
CA ALA A 57 -5.15 -10.23 -10.57
C ALA A 57 -5.63 -10.08 -9.13
N PHE A 58 -4.73 -9.60 -8.27
CA PHE A 58 -5.06 -8.99 -7.00
C PHE A 58 -5.25 -7.49 -7.21
N PHE A 59 -6.46 -6.99 -6.95
CA PHE A 59 -6.78 -5.56 -7.07
C PHE A 59 -6.36 -4.77 -5.83
N GLY A 60 -6.35 -5.42 -4.66
CA GLY A 60 -5.92 -4.82 -3.40
C GLY A 60 -5.40 -5.86 -2.43
N ALA A 61 -4.74 -5.39 -1.37
CA ALA A 61 -4.17 -6.23 -0.33
C ALA A 61 -4.58 -5.70 1.06
N GLN A 62 -5.84 -5.91 1.44
CA GLN A 62 -6.29 -5.59 2.80
C GLN A 62 -5.80 -6.64 3.80
N SER A 63 -5.51 -6.17 5.00
CA SER A 63 -5.33 -7.05 6.16
C SER A 63 -6.69 -7.41 6.77
N VAL A 64 -6.65 -8.39 7.67
CA VAL A 64 -7.81 -8.78 8.50
C VAL A 64 -8.22 -7.71 9.53
N GLN A 65 -7.51 -6.58 9.62
CA GLN A 65 -7.81 -5.52 10.56
C GLN A 65 -9.09 -4.79 10.18
N LYS A 66 -10.11 -4.84 11.05
CA LYS A 66 -11.28 -3.99 10.93
C LYS A 66 -10.94 -2.52 11.23
N VAL A 67 -11.05 -1.66 10.20
CA VAL A 67 -10.79 -0.23 10.31
C VAL A 67 -11.78 0.42 11.30
N LYS A 68 -11.24 1.09 12.33
CA LYS A 68 -12.04 1.86 13.29
C LYS A 68 -12.41 3.22 12.70
N LYS A 69 -13.61 3.69 13.01
CA LYS A 69 -14.04 5.07 12.71
C LYS A 69 -13.71 5.98 13.88
N TYR A 70 -13.24 7.18 13.56
CA TYR A 70 -12.87 8.25 14.46
C TYR A 70 -13.61 9.54 14.07
N ASP A 71 -13.56 10.53 14.95
CA ASP A 71 -14.27 11.81 14.75
C ASP A 71 -13.63 12.70 13.68
N THR A 72 -12.34 12.50 13.36
CA THR A 72 -11.60 13.33 12.40
C THR A 72 -11.23 12.54 11.14
N ASP A 73 -11.30 13.21 9.99
CA ASP A 73 -10.95 12.62 8.70
C ASP A 73 -9.48 12.16 8.65
N ALA A 74 -8.58 12.90 9.30
CA ALA A 74 -7.17 12.52 9.39
C ALA A 74 -6.98 11.20 10.16
N ALA A 75 -7.69 11.00 11.26
CA ALA A 75 -7.62 9.74 12.01
C ALA A 75 -8.24 8.58 11.22
N ASN A 76 -9.33 8.82 10.49
CA ASN A 76 -9.93 7.84 9.60
C ASN A 76 -9.00 7.44 8.44
N ALA A 77 -8.30 8.41 7.83
CA ALA A 77 -7.33 8.16 6.78
C ALA A 77 -6.16 7.29 7.30
N ASN A 78 -5.61 7.63 8.46
CA ASN A 78 -4.54 6.84 9.09
C ASN A 78 -5.00 5.41 9.43
N ALA A 79 -6.24 5.26 9.92
CA ALA A 79 -6.80 3.95 10.22
C ALA A 79 -6.94 3.08 8.96
N ARG A 80 -7.39 3.66 7.83
CA ARG A 80 -7.45 2.96 6.54
C ARG A 80 -6.07 2.55 6.03
N LEU A 81 -5.10 3.48 6.06
CA LEU A 81 -3.73 3.19 5.63
C LEU A 81 -3.10 2.04 6.44
N SER A 82 -3.36 1.99 7.75
CA SER A 82 -2.84 0.93 8.63
C SER A 82 -3.40 -0.46 8.33
N ALA A 83 -4.59 -0.55 7.71
CA ALA A 83 -5.20 -1.82 7.36
C ALA A 83 -4.73 -2.37 6.02
N GLN A 84 -4.00 -1.58 5.22
CA GLN A 84 -3.54 -1.96 3.89
C GLN A 84 -2.12 -2.54 3.95
N LEU A 85 -1.96 -3.80 3.52
CA LEU A 85 -0.72 -4.55 3.67
C LEU A 85 0.44 -3.98 2.84
N GLN A 86 0.16 -3.43 1.66
CA GLN A 86 1.18 -2.84 0.80
C GLN A 86 1.95 -1.71 1.52
N TYR A 87 1.26 -0.91 2.33
CA TYR A 87 1.89 0.15 3.12
C TYR A 87 2.53 -0.39 4.39
N MET A 88 1.89 -1.37 5.04
CA MET A 88 2.47 -2.03 6.20
C MET A 88 3.79 -2.73 5.87
N PHE A 89 3.93 -3.36 4.70
CA PHE A 89 5.19 -3.96 4.28
C PHE A 89 6.32 -2.94 4.11
N ALA A 90 6.04 -1.76 3.55
CA ALA A 90 7.01 -0.68 3.46
C ALA A 90 7.48 -0.22 4.85
N VAL A 91 6.53 0.00 5.77
CA VAL A 91 6.83 0.40 7.16
C VAL A 91 7.63 -0.67 7.89
N CYS A 92 7.24 -1.95 7.78
CA CYS A 92 7.96 -3.07 8.38
C CYS A 92 9.40 -3.14 7.87
N ARG A 93 9.63 -2.94 6.57
CA ARG A 93 10.98 -2.97 6.00
C ARG A 93 11.86 -1.85 6.53
N ILE A 94 11.33 -0.62 6.63
CA ILE A 94 12.01 0.52 7.24
C ILE A 94 12.33 0.22 8.70
N SER A 95 11.38 -0.33 9.45
CA SER A 95 11.57 -0.71 10.86
C SER A 95 12.70 -1.72 11.03
N HIS A 96 12.78 -2.75 10.18
CA HIS A 96 13.88 -3.72 10.20
C HIS A 96 15.24 -3.06 10.01
N TYR A 97 15.37 -2.14 9.05
CA TYR A 97 16.61 -1.40 8.83
C TYR A 97 16.94 -0.50 10.02
N MET A 98 15.98 0.30 10.50
CA MET A 98 16.19 1.18 11.65
C MET A 98 16.63 0.41 12.89
N LYS A 99 16.01 -0.75 13.16
CA LYS A 99 16.38 -1.61 14.28
C LYS A 99 17.83 -2.11 14.16
N SER A 100 18.26 -2.54 12.97
CA SER A 100 19.63 -3.00 12.75
C SER A 100 20.64 -1.86 12.90
N MET A 101 20.41 -0.73 12.21
CA MET A 101 21.32 0.42 12.27
C MET A 101 21.45 0.98 13.68
N LEU A 102 20.34 1.12 14.41
CA LEU A 102 20.38 1.64 15.78
C LEU A 102 21.07 0.67 16.74
N ARG A 103 20.89 -0.65 16.54
CA ARG A 103 21.60 -1.66 17.34
C ARG A 103 23.12 -1.50 17.19
N ASP A 104 23.61 -1.28 15.98
CA ASP A 104 25.04 -1.12 15.71
C ASP A 104 25.60 0.22 16.25
N LYS A 105 24.72 1.20 16.53
CA LYS A 105 25.07 2.48 17.16
C LYS A 105 24.99 2.48 18.68
N VAL A 106 24.44 1.44 19.32
CA VAL A 106 24.42 1.31 20.78
C VAL A 106 25.85 1.28 21.30
N GLY A 107 26.15 2.13 22.30
CA GLY A 107 27.49 2.26 22.88
C GLY A 107 28.35 3.35 22.24
N SER A 108 27.89 3.99 21.16
CA SER A 108 28.54 5.20 20.62
C SER A 108 28.19 6.44 21.45
N PHE A 109 29.14 7.37 21.58
CA PHE A 109 28.91 8.68 22.18
C PHE A 109 28.20 9.60 21.17
N ALA A 110 26.87 9.48 21.07
CA ALA A 110 26.05 10.31 20.19
C ALA A 110 24.97 11.04 21.00
N ALA A 111 24.85 12.35 20.80
CA ALA A 111 23.73 13.16 21.28
C ALA A 111 22.46 12.87 20.44
N ALA A 112 21.28 13.14 21.01
CA ALA A 112 20.00 12.94 20.33
C ALA A 112 19.94 13.59 18.92
N SER A 113 20.42 14.83 18.79
CA SER A 113 20.48 15.57 17.53
C SER A 113 21.31 14.87 16.44
N ASN A 114 22.39 14.20 16.84
CA ASN A 114 23.27 13.50 15.91
C ASN A 114 22.59 12.23 15.39
N ILE A 115 21.88 11.51 16.26
CA ILE A 115 21.07 10.33 15.88
C ILE A 115 19.93 10.77 14.97
N GLU A 116 19.25 11.87 15.30
CA GLU A 116 18.18 12.42 14.48
C GLU A 116 18.65 12.78 13.07
N THR A 117 19.76 13.52 12.96
CA THR A 117 20.36 13.89 11.66
C THR A 117 20.75 12.65 10.86
N TYR A 118 21.35 11.66 11.51
CA TYR A 118 21.75 10.40 10.88
C TYR A 118 20.55 9.63 10.31
N LEU A 119 19.49 9.45 11.12
CA LEU A 119 18.30 8.71 10.71
C LEU A 119 17.53 9.45 9.60
N ASN A 120 17.41 10.77 9.68
CA ASN A 120 16.79 11.57 8.62
C ASN A 120 17.60 11.52 7.32
N GLY A 121 18.94 11.60 7.41
CA GLY A 121 19.81 11.47 6.23
C GLY A 121 19.70 10.11 5.55
N TRP A 122 19.55 9.04 6.32
CA TRP A 122 19.33 7.69 5.78
C TRP A 122 17.92 7.55 5.17
N ILE A 123 16.87 7.94 5.88
CA ILE A 123 15.49 7.67 5.42
C ILE A 123 15.13 8.47 4.17
N ASN A 124 15.70 9.67 4.02
CA ASN A 124 15.51 10.51 2.83
C ASN A 124 16.04 9.88 1.54
N GLN A 125 16.89 8.84 1.62
CA GLN A 125 17.31 8.06 0.43
C GLN A 125 16.17 7.25 -0.18
N TYR A 126 15.08 7.03 0.56
CA TYR A 126 13.90 6.29 0.14
C TYR A 126 12.69 7.18 -0.14
N VAL A 127 12.89 8.50 -0.12
CA VAL A 127 11.84 9.52 -0.33
C VAL A 127 11.88 10.04 -1.76
N LEU A 128 10.72 10.11 -2.41
CA LEU A 128 10.57 10.62 -3.77
C LEU A 128 9.58 11.80 -3.85
N ASN A 129 10.14 12.99 -4.07
CA ASN A 129 9.37 14.25 -4.09
C ASN A 129 8.75 14.60 -5.46
N SER A 130 8.90 13.75 -6.47
CA SER A 130 8.28 13.95 -7.80
C SER A 130 6.92 13.25 -7.90
N ASP A 131 5.87 13.99 -8.27
CA ASP A 131 4.53 13.43 -8.50
C ASP A 131 4.43 12.68 -9.84
N ASP A 132 5.22 13.11 -10.82
CA ASP A 132 5.26 12.56 -12.19
C ASP A 132 6.17 11.33 -12.32
N ALA A 133 6.70 10.82 -11.21
CA ALA A 133 7.56 9.65 -11.22
C ALA A 133 6.81 8.39 -11.73
N SER A 134 7.54 7.54 -12.46
CA SER A 134 7.01 6.28 -12.96
C SER A 134 6.61 5.32 -11.84
N GLN A 135 5.75 4.35 -12.12
CA GLN A 135 5.38 3.33 -11.13
C GLN A 135 6.61 2.56 -10.62
N GLU A 136 7.58 2.29 -11.49
CA GLU A 136 8.84 1.63 -11.10
C GLU A 136 9.67 2.48 -10.14
N GLN A 137 9.74 3.80 -10.35
CA GLN A 137 10.43 4.71 -9.44
C GLN A 137 9.70 4.79 -8.10
N LYS A 138 8.37 4.94 -8.10
CA LYS A 138 7.55 4.97 -6.87
C LYS A 138 7.64 3.63 -6.09
N ALA A 139 7.84 2.51 -6.79
CA ALA A 139 8.07 1.22 -6.15
C ALA A 139 9.48 1.11 -5.52
N LYS A 140 10.51 1.66 -6.17
CA LYS A 140 11.89 1.72 -5.63
C LYS A 140 12.02 2.68 -4.45
N TYR A 141 11.26 3.78 -4.45
CA TYR A 141 11.24 4.81 -3.42
C TYR A 141 9.83 4.91 -2.81
N PRO A 142 9.50 4.08 -1.82
CA PRO A 142 8.12 3.89 -1.38
C PRO A 142 7.52 5.06 -0.60
N LEU A 143 8.34 6.04 -0.17
CA LEU A 143 7.91 7.15 0.67
C LEU A 143 7.78 8.43 -0.14
N ARG A 144 6.66 9.13 0.05
CA ARG A 144 6.47 10.50 -0.42
C ARG A 144 7.16 11.51 0.51
N GLU A 145 7.04 11.32 1.82
CA GLU A 145 7.63 12.15 2.85
C GLU A 145 8.02 11.28 4.05
N ALA A 146 9.09 11.65 4.74
CA ALA A 146 9.50 10.98 5.98
C ALA A 146 10.18 11.97 6.93
N SER A 147 9.97 11.78 8.23
CA SER A 147 10.73 12.49 9.26
C SER A 147 10.92 11.60 10.48
N VAL A 148 12.04 11.80 11.17
CA VAL A 148 12.35 11.09 12.42
C VAL A 148 12.67 12.12 13.48
N GLN A 149 12.07 11.99 14.65
CA GLN A 149 12.33 12.83 15.82
C GLN A 149 12.94 11.98 16.92
N VAL A 150 14.05 12.44 17.52
CA VAL A 150 14.76 11.70 18.58
C VAL A 150 14.84 12.57 19.82
N GLN A 151 14.34 12.05 20.94
CA GLN A 151 14.34 12.74 22.21
C GLN A 151 14.97 11.87 23.30
N GLU A 152 15.69 12.48 24.23
CA GLU A 152 16.15 11.79 25.44
C GLU A 152 14.96 11.43 26.33
N VAL A 153 15.04 10.26 26.97
CA VAL A 153 14.05 9.83 27.95
C VAL A 153 14.38 10.48 29.29
N PRO A 154 13.49 11.33 29.85
CA PRO A 154 13.73 11.97 31.14
C PRO A 154 14.03 10.94 32.24
N GLY A 155 15.05 11.21 33.05
CA GLY A 155 15.48 10.32 34.13
C GLY A 155 16.30 9.10 33.70
N ARG A 156 16.60 8.93 32.41
CA ARG A 156 17.43 7.82 31.89
C ARG A 156 18.50 8.32 30.91
N PRO A 157 19.64 8.82 31.40
CA PRO A 157 20.73 9.29 30.53
C PRO A 157 21.20 8.21 29.54
N GLY A 158 21.43 8.61 28.28
CA GLY A 158 21.83 7.70 27.20
C GLY A 158 20.71 6.84 26.62
N VAL A 159 19.46 6.99 27.09
CA VAL A 159 18.29 6.33 26.51
C VAL A 159 17.51 7.33 25.68
N TYR A 160 17.30 7.00 24.40
CA TYR A 160 16.58 7.83 23.45
C TYR A 160 15.27 7.17 23.02
N ARG A 161 14.26 7.99 22.75
CA ARG A 161 13.02 7.62 22.06
C ARG A 161 13.05 8.22 20.67
N ALA A 162 12.94 7.38 19.65
CA ALA A 162 12.76 7.81 18.27
C ALA A 162 11.29 7.63 17.85
N VAL A 163 10.72 8.65 17.21
CA VAL A 163 9.39 8.63 16.59
C VAL A 163 9.56 8.92 15.12
N SER A 164 9.20 7.96 14.26
CA SER A 164 9.29 8.08 12.81
C SER A 164 7.91 8.31 12.20
N PHE A 165 7.77 9.36 11.40
CA PHE A 165 6.58 9.65 10.61
C PHE A 165 6.87 9.30 9.14
N LEU A 166 6.08 8.39 8.58
CA LEU A 166 6.28 7.85 7.24
C LEU A 166 5.00 8.07 6.43
N ARG A 167 5.11 8.75 5.29
CA ARG A 167 4.00 8.96 4.35
C ARG A 167 4.30 8.22 3.05
N PRO A 168 3.59 7.12 2.73
CA PRO A 168 3.80 6.39 1.48
C PRO A 168 3.17 7.11 0.27
N HIS A 169 3.48 6.66 -0.93
CA HIS A 169 2.73 7.03 -2.12
C HIS A 169 1.35 6.37 -2.13
N PHE A 170 0.29 7.15 -2.33
CA PHE A 170 -1.07 6.62 -2.41
C PHE A 170 -1.32 5.96 -3.77
N GLN A 171 -1.96 4.80 -3.74
CA GLN A 171 -2.51 4.12 -4.91
C GLN A 171 -3.97 4.55 -5.07
N LEU A 172 -4.45 4.56 -6.30
CA LEU A 172 -5.85 4.83 -6.58
C LEU A 172 -6.70 3.66 -6.07
N ASP A 173 -7.59 3.92 -5.12
CA ASP A 173 -8.46 2.92 -4.49
C ASP A 173 -9.88 2.96 -5.06
N GLU A 174 -10.49 4.16 -5.12
CA GLU A 174 -11.85 4.34 -5.64
C GLU A 174 -11.96 5.63 -6.46
N LEU A 175 -12.66 5.55 -7.60
CA LEU A 175 -13.00 6.69 -8.44
C LEU A 175 -14.51 6.67 -8.71
N SER A 176 -15.22 7.71 -8.27
CA SER A 176 -16.63 7.90 -8.63
C SER A 176 -16.72 8.91 -9.78
N VAL A 177 -17.36 8.52 -10.88
CA VAL A 177 -17.53 9.37 -12.07
C VAL A 177 -19.00 9.72 -12.20
N SER A 178 -19.33 11.02 -12.15
CA SER A 178 -20.67 11.52 -12.47
C SER A 178 -20.68 12.11 -13.87
N LEU A 179 -21.35 11.44 -14.81
CA LEU A 179 -21.55 11.95 -16.16
C LEU A 179 -22.85 12.77 -16.21
N ARG A 180 -22.78 14.00 -16.70
CA ARG A 180 -23.94 14.87 -16.91
C ARG A 180 -24.01 15.28 -18.36
N LEU A 181 -25.12 14.96 -19.02
CA LEU A 181 -25.40 15.46 -20.35
C LEU A 181 -25.97 16.87 -20.21
N VAL A 182 -25.25 17.86 -20.74
CA VAL A 182 -25.63 19.27 -20.70
C VAL A 182 -25.66 19.83 -22.12
N ALA A 183 -26.64 20.69 -22.42
CA ALA A 183 -26.76 21.35 -23.71
C ALA A 183 -25.68 22.43 -23.93
N GLU A 184 -25.24 23.07 -22.83
CA GLU A 184 -24.09 23.97 -22.80
C GLU A 184 -23.21 23.60 -21.61
N LEU A 185 -21.90 23.58 -21.81
CA LEU A 185 -20.95 23.32 -20.73
C LEU A 185 -21.02 24.49 -19.72
N PRO A 186 -21.20 24.21 -18.42
CA PRO A 186 -21.16 25.26 -17.42
C PRO A 186 -19.80 25.95 -17.46
N GLN A 187 -19.80 27.28 -17.61
CA GLN A 187 -18.59 28.07 -17.44
C GLN A 187 -18.18 27.96 -15.97
N GLY A 188 -16.95 27.49 -15.72
CA GLY A 188 -16.47 27.15 -14.39
C GLY A 188 -16.55 28.33 -13.40
N ALA A 189 -16.87 28.03 -12.14
CA ALA A 189 -16.75 28.95 -11.02
C ALA A 189 -15.32 28.98 -10.48
#